data_AF-A0ABC8KWL7-F1
#
_entry.id   AF-A0ABC8KWL7-F1
#
_cell.length_a   1.000
_cell.length_b   1.000
_cell.length_c   1.000
_cell.angle_alpha   90.00
_cell.angle_beta   90.00
_cell.angle_gamma   90.00
#
_symmetry.space_group_name_H-M   'P 1'
#
loop_
_entity.id
_entity.type
_entity.pdbx_description
1 polymer ?
#
loop_
_entity_poly.entity_id
_entity_poly.type
_entity_poly.pdbx_seq_one_letter_code
_entity_poly.pdbx_strand_id
1 'polypeptide(L)' 'MIRIFLTLAILCGLYNVNEAYGKATLDIDMKLKALNKPAVKTIKSEDGDIIDCVDIYKQHAFDHPALRNHKIQ' A
#
# COMPACT_ATOMS: atom_id res chain seq x y z
N MET A 1 -4.01 18.44 -42.09
CA MET A 1 -5.10 18.17 -41.11
C MET A 1 -4.90 16.85 -40.37
N ILE A 2 -4.77 15.69 -41.04
CA ILE A 2 -4.60 14.36 -40.39
C ILE A 2 -3.45 14.25 -39.37
N ARG A 3 -2.28 14.84 -39.64
CA ARG A 3 -1.15 14.80 -38.70
C ARG A 3 -1.42 15.49 -37.36
N ILE A 4 -2.16 16.60 -37.39
CA ILE A 4 -2.53 17.37 -36.18
C ILE A 4 -3.50 16.57 -35.31
N PHE A 5 -4.47 15.89 -35.94
CA PHE A 5 -5.41 15.03 -35.23
C PHE A 5 -4.72 13.83 -34.57
N LEU A 6 -3.77 13.19 -35.26
CA LEU A 6 -3.00 12.08 -34.70
C LEU A 6 -2.15 12.52 -33.50
N THR A 7 -1.47 13.66 -33.60
CA THR A 7 -0.67 14.17 -32.47
C THR A 7 -1.54 14.52 -31.27
N LEU A 8 -2.73 15.10 -31.49
CA LEU A 8 -3.64 15.44 -30.41
C LEU A 8 -4.22 14.20 -29.72
N ALA A 9 -4.57 13.16 -30.49
CA ALA A 9 -5.06 11.90 -29.96
C ALA A 9 -4.00 11.18 -29.10
N ILE A 10 -2.74 11.15 -29.56
CA ILE A 10 -1.64 10.56 -28.80
C ILE A 10 -1.39 11.32 -27.50
N LEU A 11 -1.36 12.66 -27.55
CA LEU A 11 -1.17 13.49 -26.35
C LEU A 11 -2.30 13.26 -25.33
N CYS A 12 -3.55 13.23 -25.79
CA CYS A 12 -4.69 12.93 -24.95
C CYS A 12 -4.56 11.53 -24.32
N GLY A 13 -4.20 10.52 -25.10
CA GLY A 13 -3.99 9.16 -24.60
C GLY A 13 -2.91 9.09 -23.52
N LEU A 14 -1.76 9.73 -23.74
CA LEU A 14 -0.66 9.76 -22.77
C LEU A 14 -1.03 10.48 -21.47
N TYR A 15 -1.78 11.59 -21.55
CA TYR A 15 -2.25 12.32 -20.39
C TYR A 15 -3.13 11.45 -19.49
N ASN A 16 -4.14 10.79 -20.08
CA ASN A 16 -5.05 9.90 -19.36
C ASN A 16 -4.31 8.69 -18.74
N VAL A 17 -3.33 8.12 -19.44
CA VAL A 17 -2.50 7.02 -18.92
C VAL A 17 -1.68 7.48 -17.72
N ASN A 18 -1.07 8.67 -17.78
CA ASN A 18 -0.27 9.20 -16.68
C ASN A 18 -1.12 9.51 -15.44
N GLU A 19 -2.33 10.06 -15.64
CA GLU A 19 -3.29 10.29 -14.56
C GLU A 19 -3.73 8.98 -13.89
N ALA A 20 -4.08 7.96 -14.70
CA ALA A 20 -4.46 6.65 -14.18
C ALA A 20 -3.31 5.98 -13.42
N TYR A 21 -2.08 6.07 -13.92
CA TYR A 21 -0.88 5.58 -13.24
C TYR A 21 -0.63 6.30 -11.92
N GLY A 22 -0.75 7.64 -11.90
CA GLY A 22 -0.65 8.43 -10.69
C GLY A 22 -1.68 8.03 -9.64
N LYS A 23 -2.94 7.85 -10.05
CA LYS A 23 -4.02 7.38 -9.16
C LYS A 23 -3.75 5.98 -8.61
N ALA A 24 -3.30 5.05 -9.44
CA ALA A 24 -2.96 3.69 -9.01
C ALA A 24 -1.81 3.68 -8.00
N THR A 25 -0.79 4.51 -8.22
CA THR A 25 0.35 4.65 -7.30
C THR A 25 -0.08 5.19 -5.94
N LEU A 26 -0.95 6.22 -5.93
CA LEU A 26 -1.50 6.78 -4.69
C LEU A 26 -2.35 5.77 -3.91
N ASP A 27 -3.17 4.96 -4.59
CA ASP A 27 -3.96 3.91 -3.95
C ASP A 27 -3.08 2.82 -3.32
N ILE A 28 -1.99 2.44 -4.01
CA ILE A 28 -0.99 1.51 -3.46
C ILE A 28 -0.33 2.09 -2.22
N ASP A 29 0.12 3.35 -2.26
CA ASP A 29 0.77 4.01 -1.12
C ASP A 29 -0.16 4.12 0.09
N MET A 30 -1.44 4.44 -0.12
CA MET A 30 -2.44 4.46 0.94
C MET A 30 -2.65 3.08 1.56
N LYS A 31 -2.75 2.03 0.73
CA LYS A 31 -2.89 0.65 1.21
C LYS A 31 -1.65 0.17 1.96
N LEU A 32 -0.46 0.48 1.47
CA LEU A 32 0.79 0.15 2.14
C LEU A 32 0.90 0.86 3.49
N LYS A 33 0.47 2.12 3.61
CA LYS A 33 0.44 2.84 4.90
C LYS A 33 -0.57 2.23 5.88
N ALA A 34 -1.71 1.73 5.39
CA ALA A 34 -2.71 1.07 6.24
C ALA A 34 -2.23 -0.30 6.73
N LEU A 35 -1.49 -1.04 5.90
CA LEU A 35 -0.87 -2.31 6.27
C LEU A 35 0.33 -2.09 7.20
N ASN A 36 1.26 -1.21 6.87
CA ASN A 36 2.48 -1.07 7.67
C ASN A 36 2.21 -0.41 9.03
N LYS A 37 2.01 -1.24 10.05
CA LYS A 37 1.88 -0.80 11.45
C LYS A 37 3.27 -0.59 12.05
N PRO A 38 3.47 0.50 12.82
CA PRO A 38 4.79 0.79 13.38
C PRO A 38 5.21 -0.27 14.39
N ALA A 39 6.48 -0.65 14.33
CA ALA A 39 7.08 -1.58 15.28
C ALA A 39 7.17 -0.94 16.67
N VAL A 40 6.78 -1.70 17.71
CA VAL A 40 7.02 -1.32 19.11
C VAL A 40 8.41 -1.75 19.59
N LYS A 41 8.96 -2.79 18.95
CA LYS A 41 10.29 -3.32 19.25
C LYS A 41 10.83 -3.98 17.99
N THR A 42 12.12 -3.79 17.74
CA THR A 42 12.83 -4.49 16.68
C THR A 42 13.81 -5.46 17.32
N ILE A 43 13.79 -6.72 16.89
CA ILE A 43 14.70 -7.77 17.35
C ILE A 43 15.57 -8.15 16.17
N LYS A 44 16.89 -8.20 16.39
CA LYS A 44 17.82 -8.75 15.40
C LYS A 44 18.22 -10.16 15.82
N SER A 45 17.98 -11.15 14.96
CA SER A 45 18.42 -12.53 15.16
C SER A 45 19.95 -12.62 15.03
N GLU A 46 20.53 -13.68 15.59
CA GLU A 46 21.96 -14.02 15.39
C GLU A 46 22.28 -14.20 13.89
N ASP A 47 21.34 -14.73 13.12
CA ASP A 47 21.45 -14.92 11.67
C ASP A 47 21.30 -13.60 10.87
N GLY A 48 21.00 -12.49 11.55
CA GLY A 48 20.89 -11.16 10.94
C GLY A 48 19.48 -10.73 10.56
N ASP A 49 18.47 -11.59 10.73
CA ASP A 49 17.06 -11.27 10.49
C ASP A 49 16.59 -10.12 11.38
N ILE A 50 15.80 -9.21 10.81
CA ILE A 50 15.18 -8.09 11.52
C ILE A 50 13.69 -8.41 11.69
N ILE A 51 13.27 -8.59 12.94
CA ILE A 51 11.90 -8.92 13.33
C ILE A 51 11.29 -7.71 14.03
N ASP A 52 10.36 -7.05 13.34
CA ASP A 52 9.58 -5.95 13.89
C ASP A 52 8.35 -6.47 14.62
N CYS A 53 8.34 -6.31 15.94
CA CYS A 53 7.21 -6.65 16.80
C CYS A 53 6.17 -5.53 16.75
N VAL A 54 4.90 -5.90 16.62
CA VAL A 54 3.75 -5.00 16.79
C VAL A 54 2.97 -5.37 18.04
N ASP A 55 2.25 -4.41 18.62
CA ASP A 55 1.36 -4.67 19.76
C ASP A 55 0.34 -5.76 19.41
N ILE A 56 0.13 -6.69 20.32
CA ILE A 56 -0.66 -7.89 20.08
C ILE A 56 -2.11 -7.57 19.69
N TYR A 57 -2.73 -6.57 20.31
CA TYR A 57 -4.10 -6.14 20.00
C TYR A 57 -4.18 -5.26 18.76
N LYS A 58 -3.03 -4.82 18.24
CA LYS A 58 -2.93 -4.02 17.01
C LYS A 58 -2.51 -4.85 15.81
N GLN A 59 -2.33 -6.16 15.93
CA GLN A 59 -2.02 -7.03 14.78
C GLN A 59 -3.09 -6.91 13.67
N HIS A 60 -2.70 -7.11 12.41
CA HIS A 60 -3.62 -6.97 11.28
C HIS A 60 -4.81 -7.92 11.33
N ALA A 61 -4.63 -9.08 11.96
CA ALA A 61 -5.70 -10.05 12.15
C ALA A 61 -6.93 -9.42 12.83
N PHE A 62 -6.73 -8.50 13.78
CA PHE A 62 -7.81 -7.83 14.51
C PHE A 62 -8.53 -6.73 13.72
N ASP A 63 -8.00 -6.31 12.56
CA ASP A 63 -8.72 -5.42 11.65
C ASP A 63 -9.89 -6.15 10.97
N HIS A 64 -9.85 -7.49 10.95
CA HIS A 64 -10.95 -8.30 10.45
C HIS A 64 -12.13 -8.28 11.45
N PRO A 65 -13.37 -7.97 11.02
CA PRO A 65 -14.52 -7.84 11.91
C PRO A 65 -14.78 -9.06 12.80
N ALA A 66 -14.53 -10.27 12.26
CA ALA A 66 -14.71 -11.52 13.01
C ALA A 66 -13.72 -11.70 14.18
N LEU A 67 -12.57 -11.01 14.13
CA LEU A 67 -11.49 -11.14 15.12
C LEU A 67 -11.35 -9.92 16.02
N ARG A 68 -11.97 -8.77 15.69
CA ARG A 68 -11.83 -7.48 16.40
C ARG A 68 -11.95 -7.56 17.93
N ASN A 69 -12.80 -8.44 18.45
CA ASN A 69 -13.04 -8.61 19.90
C ASN A 69 -12.61 -10.00 20.40
N HIS A 70 -11.76 -10.69 19.64
CA HIS A 70 -11.28 -12.00 20.03
C HIS A 70 -10.36 -11.88 21.26
N LYS A 71 -10.66 -12.66 22.31
CA LYS A 71 -9.83 -12.75 23.51
C LYS A 71 -8.65 -13.67 23.21
N ILE A 72 -7.45 -13.12 23.34
CA ILE A 72 -6.20 -13.86 23.23
C ILE A 72 -6.05 -14.73 24.48
N GLN A 73 -5.70 -16.01 24.28
CA GLN A 73 -5.58 -17.02 25.34
C GLN A 73 -4.20 -17.00 26.01
#